data_AF-A0A8K1ZZP8-F1
#
_entry.id   AF-A0A8K1ZZP8-F1
#
_cell.length_a   1.000
_cell.length_b   1.000
_cell.length_c   1.000
_cell.angle_alpha   90.00
_cell.angle_beta   90.00
_cell.angle_gamma   90.00
#
_symmetry.space_group_name_H-M   'P 1'
#
loop_
_entity.id
_entity.type
_entity.pdbx_description
1 polymer ?
#
loop_
_entity_poly.entity_id
_entity_poly.type
_entity_poly.pdbx_seq_one_letter_code
_entity_poly.pdbx_strand_id
1 'polypeptide(L)'
;MEPSRSTQTARTFRSPPLTGLQDPLPDGAQLDNIKTQIDLVLLSLESLTHLGSEAMLQAAEALGVQEMVGDRVALWRLRQSNPMRRGSGGRKKLDIEEARSLVLMSCYLAQEHQDTIRDAVTCLEELTAQNRRPYQAPILGDYLDRFTNLYQERMEEDVLSTQDLMTLALRLLVDLLFYSAPQGARRLWLALLDRATTKVP
;
A
#
# COMPACT_ATOMS: atom_id res chain seq x y z
N MET A 1 41.69 35.81 29.51
CA MET A 1 41.89 35.48 28.08
C MET A 1 41.53 34.03 27.88
N GLU A 2 40.29 33.80 27.45
CA GLU A 2 39.80 32.56 26.83
C GLU A 2 38.99 33.05 25.61
N PRO A 3 38.96 32.34 24.48
CA PRO A 3 38.16 31.11 24.36
C PRO A 3 38.80 30.09 23.38
N SER A 4 38.29 28.93 22.98
CA SER A 4 36.96 28.31 23.04
C SER A 4 37.10 26.82 22.65
N ARG A 5 36.39 25.91 23.33
CA ARG A 5 36.06 24.57 22.81
C ARG A 5 34.90 24.68 21.82
N SER A 6 35.08 24.15 20.61
CA SER A 6 33.99 24.01 19.64
C SER A 6 33.21 22.73 19.92
N THR A 7 32.08 22.87 20.61
CA THR A 7 31.03 21.86 20.68
C THR A 7 30.20 21.93 19.41
N GLN A 8 30.22 20.87 18.61
CA GLN A 8 29.42 20.72 17.40
C GLN A 8 27.97 20.44 17.79
N THR A 9 27.10 21.43 17.60
CA THR A 9 25.65 21.34 17.83
C THR A 9 24.97 20.57 16.70
N ALA A 10 24.14 19.60 17.10
CA ALA A 10 23.24 18.84 16.25
C ALA A 10 22.34 19.77 15.42
N ARG A 11 22.29 19.56 14.10
CA ARG A 11 21.38 20.27 13.20
C ARG A 11 19.98 19.68 13.33
N THR A 12 19.14 20.36 14.08
CA THR A 12 17.69 20.13 14.10
C THR A 12 17.14 20.40 12.69
N PHE A 13 16.65 19.36 12.01
CA PHE A 13 15.88 19.51 10.77
C PHE A 13 14.55 20.18 11.14
N ARG A 14 14.43 21.48 10.86
CA ARG A 14 13.19 22.23 10.99
C ARG A 14 12.48 22.20 9.63
N SER A 15 11.43 21.39 9.52
CA SER A 15 10.56 21.38 8.34
C SER A 15 9.97 22.78 8.13
N PRO A 16 9.89 23.29 6.89
CA PRO A 16 9.30 24.58 6.61
C PRO A 16 7.77 24.56 6.88
N PRO A 17 7.18 25.70 7.28
CA PRO A 17 5.73 25.78 7.49
C PRO A 17 5.01 25.67 6.13
N LEU A 18 4.13 24.69 6.00
CA LEU A 18 3.24 24.52 4.85
C LEU A 18 2.11 25.57 4.94
N THR A 19 2.41 26.81 4.58
CA THR A 19 1.41 27.86 4.37
C THR A 19 1.29 28.10 2.88
N GLY A 20 0.22 27.60 2.25
CA GLY A 20 -0.09 27.99 0.87
C GLY A 20 -0.84 27.01 -0.03
N LEU A 21 -1.15 25.78 0.39
CA LEU A 21 -1.99 24.86 -0.38
C LEU A 21 -3.15 24.40 0.50
N GLN A 22 -4.32 25.01 0.33
CA GLN A 22 -5.58 24.40 0.73
C GLN A 22 -5.87 23.29 -0.28
N ASP A 23 -5.18 22.16 -0.15
CA ASP A 23 -5.65 20.93 -0.78
C ASP A 23 -6.96 20.57 -0.06
N PRO A 24 -8.09 20.38 -0.77
CA PRO A 24 -9.35 20.03 -0.12
C PRO A 24 -9.14 18.73 0.68
N LEU A 25 -9.40 18.80 1.98
CA LEU A 25 -9.38 17.62 2.86
C LEU A 25 -10.36 16.59 2.28
N PRO A 26 -9.94 15.33 2.10
CA PRO A 26 -10.82 14.32 1.54
C PRO A 26 -12.07 14.14 2.42
N ASP A 27 -13.24 14.09 1.79
CA ASP A 27 -14.50 13.79 2.48
C ASP A 27 -14.53 12.35 3.03
N GLY A 28 -15.60 11.99 3.76
CA GLY A 28 -15.70 10.67 4.39
C GLY A 28 -15.65 9.49 3.41
N ALA A 29 -16.27 9.63 2.23
CA ALA A 29 -16.28 8.59 1.20
C ALA A 29 -14.94 8.51 0.46
N GLN A 30 -14.31 9.66 0.22
CA GLN A 30 -12.97 9.78 -0.33
C GLN A 30 -11.94 9.07 0.56
N LEU A 31 -12.04 9.28 1.88
CA LEU A 31 -11.16 8.64 2.84
C LEU A 31 -11.38 7.12 2.90
N ASP A 32 -12.63 6.66 2.80
CA ASP A 32 -12.97 5.24 2.74
C ASP A 32 -12.39 4.56 1.49
N ASN A 33 -12.47 5.21 0.33
CA ASN A 33 -11.81 4.74 -0.88
C ASN A 33 -10.28 4.65 -0.71
N ILE A 34 -9.64 5.67 -0.12
CA ILE A 34 -8.20 5.66 0.14
C ILE A 34 -7.80 4.46 1.01
N LYS A 35 -8.54 4.19 2.10
CA LYS A 35 -8.29 3.05 2.98
C LYS A 35 -8.37 1.73 2.23
N THR A 36 -9.43 1.54 1.45
CA THR A 36 -9.63 0.34 0.64
C THR A 36 -8.47 0.13 -0.33
N GLN A 37 -8.06 1.18 -1.04
CA GLN A 37 -6.99 1.06 -2.03
C GLN A 37 -5.62 0.76 -1.40
N ILE A 38 -5.27 1.42 -0.29
CA ILE A 38 -4.03 1.12 0.45
C ILE A 38 -4.01 -0.34 0.89
N ASP A 39 -5.12 -0.83 1.47
CA ASP A 39 -5.19 -2.20 1.96
C ASP A 39 -5.14 -3.23 0.82
N LEU A 40 -5.73 -2.94 -0.35
CA LEU A 40 -5.62 -3.78 -1.54
C LEU A 40 -4.19 -3.84 -2.10
N VAL A 41 -3.46 -2.73 -2.08
CA VAL A 41 -2.04 -2.70 -2.48
C VAL A 41 -1.21 -3.56 -1.52
N LEU A 42 -1.41 -3.41 -0.21
CA LEU A 42 -0.75 -4.25 0.80
C LEU A 42 -1.13 -5.73 0.67
N LEU A 43 -2.39 -6.03 0.35
CA LEU A 43 -2.86 -7.39 0.08
C LEU A 43 -2.17 -7.99 -1.14
N SER A 44 -2.05 -7.22 -2.23
CA SER A 44 -1.34 -7.64 -3.45
C SER A 44 0.14 -7.94 -3.17
N LEU A 45 0.83 -7.09 -2.41
CA LEU A 45 2.20 -7.35 -1.97
C LEU A 45 2.29 -8.64 -1.15
N GLU A 46 1.46 -8.79 -0.11
CA GLU A 46 1.42 -9.98 0.75
C GLU A 46 1.16 -11.28 -0.03
N SER A 47 0.29 -11.22 -1.04
CA SER A 47 0.00 -12.36 -1.92
C SER A 47 1.19 -12.74 -2.77
N LEU A 48 1.89 -11.78 -3.37
CA LEU A 48 3.00 -12.02 -4.29
C LEU A 48 4.29 -12.45 -3.57
N THR A 49 4.56 -11.86 -2.41
CA THR A 49 5.87 -11.91 -1.75
C THR A 49 5.86 -12.72 -0.44
N HIS A 50 4.68 -13.16 0.00
CA HIS A 50 4.49 -13.87 1.27
C HIS A 50 4.88 -13.06 2.51
N LEU A 51 4.95 -11.73 2.39
CA LEU A 51 5.28 -10.85 3.50
C LEU A 51 4.26 -10.95 4.63
N GLY A 52 4.76 -11.10 5.86
CA GLY A 52 3.95 -11.06 7.07
C GLY A 52 3.96 -9.69 7.75
N SER A 53 3.28 -9.60 8.90
CA SER A 53 3.27 -8.37 9.71
C SER A 53 4.65 -7.98 10.24
N GLU A 54 5.58 -8.92 10.40
CA GLU A 54 6.95 -8.60 10.85
C GLU A 54 7.70 -7.76 9.83
N ALA A 55 7.63 -8.11 8.54
CA ALA A 55 8.28 -7.32 7.49
C ALA A 55 7.67 -5.91 7.40
N MET A 56 6.36 -5.79 7.63
CA MET A 56 5.68 -4.48 7.71
C MET A 56 6.20 -3.65 8.89
N LEU A 57 6.39 -4.25 10.07
CA LEU A 57 6.94 -3.53 11.22
C LEU A 57 8.40 -3.12 11.00
N GLN A 58 9.20 -3.98 10.37
CA GLN A 58 10.57 -3.64 9.97
C GLN A 58 10.61 -2.49 8.96
N ALA A 59 9.71 -2.47 7.98
CA ALA A 59 9.58 -1.34 7.06
C ALA A 59 9.20 -0.04 7.80
N ALA A 60 8.31 -0.11 8.80
CA ALA A 60 7.95 1.05 9.60
C ALA A 60 9.14 1.60 10.41
N GLU A 61 9.99 0.72 10.93
CA GLU A 61 11.23 1.08 11.61
C GLU A 61 12.27 1.70 10.65
N ALA A 62 12.50 1.05 9.52
CA ALA A 62 13.45 1.52 8.49
C ALA A 62 13.09 2.92 7.96
N LEU A 63 11.79 3.22 7.88
CA LEU A 63 11.27 4.52 7.43
C LEU A 63 11.09 5.54 8.57
N GLY A 64 11.29 5.14 9.82
CA GLY A 64 11.09 6.01 10.99
C GLY A 64 9.64 6.42 11.25
N VAL A 65 8.66 5.62 10.78
CA VAL A 65 7.22 5.88 10.93
C VAL A 65 6.56 5.00 12.02
N GLN A 66 7.36 4.31 12.83
CA GLN A 66 6.87 3.39 13.86
C GLN A 66 5.88 4.03 14.86
N GLU A 67 6.00 5.34 15.12
CA GLU A 67 5.08 6.06 16.03
C GLU A 67 3.66 6.18 15.44
N MET A 68 3.53 6.25 14.12
CA MET A 68 2.24 6.33 13.43
C MET A 68 1.60 4.94 13.25
N VAL A 69 2.42 3.92 13.04
CA VAL A 69 1.96 2.55 12.77
C VAL A 69 1.67 1.79 14.07
N GLY A 70 2.48 2.03 15.10
CA GLY A 70 2.41 1.34 16.38
C GLY A 70 2.90 -0.11 16.33
N ASP A 71 2.38 -0.94 17.23
CA ASP A 71 2.69 -2.36 17.30
C ASP A 71 1.90 -3.19 16.25
N ARG A 72 2.09 -4.51 16.27
CA ARG A 72 1.38 -5.44 15.37
C ARG A 72 -0.14 -5.30 15.44
N VAL A 73 -0.69 -5.05 16.63
CA VAL A 73 -2.15 -4.91 16.83
C VAL A 73 -2.63 -3.58 16.27
N ALA A 74 -1.86 -2.51 16.45
CA ALA A 74 -2.13 -1.21 15.86
C ALA A 74 -2.08 -1.26 14.33
N LEU A 75 -1.07 -1.90 13.74
CA LEU A 75 -1.00 -2.16 12.29
C LEU A 75 -2.21 -2.95 11.78
N TRP A 76 -2.61 -3.99 12.50
CA TRP A 76 -3.83 -4.74 12.17
C TRP A 76 -5.07 -3.84 12.22
N ARG A 77 -5.23 -3.00 13.26
CA ARG A 77 -6.34 -2.04 13.37
C ARG A 77 -6.35 -1.01 12.25
N LEU A 78 -5.18 -0.54 11.80
CA LEU A 78 -5.05 0.36 10.66
C LEU A 78 -5.58 -0.30 9.39
N ARG A 79 -5.19 -1.56 9.12
CA ARG A 79 -5.72 -2.32 7.98
C ARG A 79 -7.23 -2.58 8.11
N GLN A 80 -7.73 -2.83 9.32
CA GLN A 80 -9.16 -2.98 9.63
C GLN A 80 -9.99 -1.70 9.46
N SER A 81 -9.37 -0.55 9.19
CA SER A 81 -10.11 0.67 8.85
C SER A 81 -10.78 0.62 7.48
N ASN A 82 -10.35 -0.30 6.60
CA ASN A 82 -10.99 -0.56 5.31
C ASN A 82 -12.47 -0.95 5.51
N PRO A 83 -13.44 -0.17 4.97
CA PRO A 83 -14.86 -0.43 5.16
C PRO A 83 -15.34 -1.76 4.58
N MET A 84 -14.58 -2.36 3.64
CA MET A 84 -14.92 -3.64 3.03
C MET A 84 -14.53 -4.85 3.87
N ARG A 85 -13.80 -4.67 4.98
CA ARG A 85 -13.34 -5.80 5.81
C ARG A 85 -14.45 -6.38 6.67
N ARG A 86 -14.50 -7.72 6.77
CA ARG A 86 -15.43 -8.42 7.65
C ARG A 86 -15.22 -8.03 9.10
N GLY A 87 -16.34 -7.76 9.78
CA GLY A 87 -16.35 -7.55 11.21
C GLY A 87 -15.62 -6.27 11.62
N SER A 88 -15.71 -5.21 10.80
CA SER A 88 -15.08 -3.90 10.98
C SER A 88 -15.05 -3.47 12.45
N GLY A 89 -13.98 -3.86 13.13
CA GLY A 89 -13.87 -3.91 14.58
C GLY A 89 -13.55 -2.53 15.11
N GLY A 90 -14.57 -1.68 15.21
CA GLY A 90 -14.45 -0.28 15.61
C GLY A 90 -13.79 0.54 14.51
N ARG A 91 -14.54 1.49 13.95
CA ARG A 91 -14.08 2.45 12.93
C ARG A 91 -12.95 3.33 13.48
N LYS A 92 -11.72 2.79 13.60
CA LYS A 92 -10.54 3.65 13.77
C LYS A 92 -10.52 4.56 12.56
N LYS A 93 -10.63 5.86 12.80
CA LYS A 93 -10.43 6.85 11.75
C LYS A 93 -8.95 6.81 11.42
N LEU A 94 -8.61 6.23 10.26
CA LEU A 94 -7.29 6.37 9.67
C LEU A 94 -7.07 7.85 9.39
N ASP A 95 -6.07 8.46 10.02
CA ASP A 95 -5.70 9.84 9.71
C ASP A 95 -4.80 9.92 8.48
N ILE A 96 -4.51 11.15 8.03
CA ILE A 96 -3.72 11.40 6.82
C ILE A 96 -2.26 10.95 6.99
N GLU A 97 -1.69 11.10 8.19
CA GLU A 97 -0.29 10.74 8.46
C GLU A 97 -0.12 9.22 8.58
N GLU A 98 -1.08 8.53 9.18
CA GLU A 98 -1.17 7.06 9.17
C GLU A 98 -1.32 6.53 7.73
N ALA A 99 -2.18 7.14 6.91
CA ALA A 99 -2.34 6.77 5.51
C ALA A 99 -1.05 6.99 4.69
N ARG A 100 -0.38 8.13 4.88
CA ARG A 100 0.92 8.42 4.26
C ARG A 100 1.99 7.42 4.68
N SER A 101 2.02 7.05 5.96
CA SER A 101 2.95 6.05 6.49
C SER A 101 2.75 4.70 5.80
N LEU A 102 1.50 4.24 5.66
CA LEU A 102 1.19 2.99 4.96
C LEU A 102 1.56 3.05 3.46
N VAL A 103 1.40 4.20 2.81
CA VAL A 103 1.83 4.40 1.42
C VAL A 103 3.34 4.30 1.28
N LEU A 104 4.10 4.96 2.16
CA LEU A 104 5.56 4.88 2.17
C LEU A 104 6.02 3.44 2.41
N MET A 105 5.44 2.75 3.39
CA MET A 105 5.73 1.34 3.67
C MET A 105 5.43 0.43 2.48
N SER A 106 4.28 0.62 1.81
CA SER A 106 3.91 -0.17 0.63
C SER A 106 4.94 -0.01 -0.49
N CYS A 107 5.39 1.21 -0.76
CA CYS A 107 6.39 1.48 -1.79
C CYS A 107 7.79 0.98 -1.39
N TYR A 108 8.17 1.11 -0.12
CA TYR A 108 9.42 0.56 0.40
C TYR A 108 9.50 -0.95 0.20
N LEU A 109 8.45 -1.68 0.61
CA LEU A 109 8.37 -3.14 0.43
C LEU A 109 8.29 -3.53 -1.05
N ALA A 110 7.55 -2.78 -1.86
CA ALA A 110 7.53 -3.01 -3.31
C ALA A 110 8.92 -2.81 -3.94
N GLN A 111 9.73 -1.88 -3.42
CA GLN A 111 11.09 -1.67 -3.89
C GLN A 111 12.02 -2.82 -3.46
N GLU A 112 11.90 -3.32 -2.23
CA GLU A 112 12.67 -4.48 -1.75
C GLU A 112 12.36 -5.76 -2.56
N HIS A 113 11.12 -5.89 -3.06
CA HIS A 113 10.67 -7.02 -3.88
C HIS A 113 10.53 -6.69 -5.37
N GLN A 114 11.25 -5.67 -5.85
CA GLN A 114 11.11 -5.18 -7.22
C GLN A 114 11.42 -6.25 -8.27
N ASP A 115 12.41 -7.11 -8.04
CA ASP A 115 12.77 -8.17 -8.99
C ASP A 115 11.62 -9.17 -9.15
N THR A 116 11.02 -9.63 -8.04
CA THR A 116 9.84 -10.52 -8.07
C THR A 116 8.65 -9.87 -8.78
N ILE A 117 8.41 -8.58 -8.55
CA ILE A 117 7.34 -7.83 -9.24
C ILE A 117 7.62 -7.77 -10.75
N ARG A 118 8.86 -7.49 -11.16
CA ARG A 118 9.26 -7.45 -12.58
C ARG A 118 9.12 -8.81 -13.25
N ASP A 119 9.54 -9.88 -12.59
CA ASP A 119 9.42 -11.24 -13.11
C ASP A 119 7.96 -11.64 -13.32
N ALA A 120 7.09 -11.34 -12.34
CA ALA A 120 5.67 -11.62 -12.44
C ALA A 120 4.99 -10.83 -13.58
N VAL A 121 5.31 -9.53 -13.72
CA VAL A 121 4.76 -8.71 -14.81
C VAL A 121 5.29 -9.16 -16.18
N THR A 122 6.58 -9.47 -16.30
CA THR A 122 7.17 -10.00 -17.54
C THR A 122 6.48 -11.29 -17.96
N CYS A 123 6.25 -12.20 -17.00
CA CYS A 123 5.52 -13.43 -17.26
C CYS A 123 4.06 -13.17 -17.71
N LEU A 124 3.40 -12.18 -17.12
CA LEU A 124 2.04 -11.78 -17.51
C LEU A 124 2.00 -11.23 -18.94
N GLU A 125 2.97 -10.41 -19.32
CA GLU A 125 3.11 -9.86 -20.67
C GLU A 125 3.34 -10.98 -21.70
N GLU A 126 4.25 -11.92 -21.42
CA GLU A 126 4.55 -13.06 -22.29
C GLU A 126 3.33 -13.96 -22.53
N LEU A 127 2.59 -14.31 -21.47
CA LEU A 127 1.39 -15.13 -21.60
C LEU A 127 0.29 -14.40 -22.36
N THR A 128 0.12 -13.11 -22.10
CA THR A 128 -0.86 -12.26 -22.79
C THR A 128 -0.55 -12.19 -24.29
N ALA A 129 0.73 -12.01 -24.66
CA ALA A 129 1.18 -12.04 -26.05
C ALA A 129 0.91 -13.38 -26.75
N GLN A 130 0.92 -14.48 -25.99
CA GLN A 130 0.61 -15.83 -26.47
C GLN A 130 -0.90 -16.17 -26.39
N ASN A 131 -1.75 -15.24 -25.97
CA ASN A 131 -3.18 -15.46 -25.70
C ASN A 131 -3.45 -16.62 -24.72
N ARG A 132 -2.54 -16.78 -23.76
CA ARG A 132 -2.58 -17.79 -22.70
C ARG A 132 -3.12 -17.18 -21.41
N ARG A 133 -3.72 -18.03 -20.58
CA ARG A 133 -4.33 -17.56 -19.33
C ARG A 133 -3.27 -17.40 -18.22
N PRO A 134 -3.31 -16.33 -17.41
CA PRO A 134 -2.29 -16.02 -16.39
C PRO A 134 -2.00 -17.16 -15.41
N TYR A 135 -3.02 -17.90 -14.97
CA TYR A 135 -2.86 -19.03 -14.03
C TYR A 135 -1.99 -20.18 -14.56
N GLN A 136 -1.67 -20.19 -15.85
CA GLN A 136 -0.82 -21.22 -16.45
C GLN A 136 0.66 -21.06 -16.10
N ALA A 137 1.08 -19.91 -15.60
CA ALA A 137 2.41 -19.72 -15.03
C ALA A 137 2.38 -19.88 -13.50
N PRO A 138 3.34 -20.62 -12.90
CA PRO A 138 3.37 -20.84 -11.45
C PRO A 138 3.32 -19.55 -10.62
N ILE A 139 4.19 -18.57 -10.91
CA ILE A 139 4.25 -17.30 -10.15
C ILE A 139 2.93 -16.52 -10.17
N LEU A 140 2.21 -16.55 -11.29
CA LEU A 140 0.93 -15.86 -11.43
C LEU A 140 -0.23 -16.67 -10.86
N GLY A 141 -0.22 -17.99 -11.03
CA GLY A 141 -1.19 -18.90 -10.41
C GLY A 141 -1.16 -18.79 -8.89
N ASP A 142 0.03 -18.93 -8.31
CA ASP A 142 0.23 -18.84 -6.85
C ASP A 142 -0.18 -17.45 -6.32
N TYR A 143 0.19 -16.38 -7.03
CA TYR A 143 -0.23 -15.02 -6.69
C TYR A 143 -1.76 -14.87 -6.69
N LEU A 144 -2.43 -15.32 -7.76
CA LEU A 144 -3.87 -15.19 -7.92
C LEU A 144 -4.65 -16.00 -6.88
N ASP A 145 -4.21 -17.23 -6.62
CA ASP A 145 -4.83 -18.11 -5.63
C ASP A 145 -4.68 -17.50 -4.22
N ARG A 146 -3.48 -17.04 -3.86
CA ARG A 146 -3.22 -16.39 -2.57
C ARG A 146 -4.00 -15.09 -2.42
N PHE A 147 -4.06 -14.26 -3.47
CA PHE A 147 -4.84 -13.03 -3.45
C PHE A 147 -6.32 -13.31 -3.25
N THR A 148 -6.86 -14.27 -4.00
CA THR A 148 -8.27 -14.66 -3.89
C THR A 148 -8.60 -15.17 -2.49
N ASN A 149 -7.78 -16.07 -1.94
CA ASN A 149 -7.97 -16.59 -0.59
C ASN A 149 -7.91 -15.49 0.47
N LEU A 150 -6.86 -14.65 0.44
CA LEU A 150 -6.71 -13.58 1.43
C LEU A 150 -7.81 -12.52 1.32
N TYR A 151 -8.26 -12.20 0.10
CA TYR A 151 -9.40 -11.31 -0.11
C TYR A 151 -10.68 -11.93 0.47
N GLN A 152 -10.98 -13.18 0.10
CA GLN A 152 -12.18 -13.89 0.54
C GLN A 152 -12.20 -14.17 2.04
N GLU A 153 -11.06 -14.29 2.72
CA GLU A 153 -10.99 -14.42 4.18
C GLU A 153 -11.29 -13.10 4.90
N ARG A 154 -10.91 -11.97 4.28
CA ARG A 154 -10.82 -10.68 4.97
C ARG A 154 -11.90 -9.68 4.57
N MET A 155 -12.44 -9.77 3.37
CA MET A 155 -13.45 -8.85 2.83
C MET A 155 -14.86 -9.45 2.96
N GLU A 156 -15.89 -8.61 3.03
CA GLU A 156 -17.29 -9.04 3.03
C GLU A 156 -17.63 -9.90 1.80
N GLU A 157 -18.52 -10.88 2.00
CA GLU A 157 -18.99 -11.77 0.93
C GLU A 157 -19.79 -10.97 -0.11
N ASP A 158 -19.79 -11.44 -1.36
CA ASP A 158 -20.55 -10.90 -2.50
C ASP A 158 -20.14 -9.54 -3.09
N VAL A 159 -18.97 -8.99 -2.76
CA VAL A 159 -18.56 -7.72 -3.40
C VAL A 159 -18.05 -7.89 -4.83
N LEU A 160 -17.37 -8.99 -5.15
CA LEU A 160 -16.75 -9.22 -6.47
C LEU A 160 -16.86 -10.68 -6.90
N SER A 161 -17.09 -10.91 -8.20
CA SER A 161 -17.00 -12.26 -8.78
C SER A 161 -15.55 -12.76 -8.80
N THR A 162 -15.34 -14.07 -8.92
CA THR A 162 -13.99 -14.66 -9.05
C THR A 162 -13.21 -14.04 -10.22
N GLN A 163 -13.88 -13.77 -11.34
CA GLN A 163 -13.24 -13.17 -12.51
C GLN A 163 -12.85 -11.71 -12.26
N ASP A 164 -13.69 -10.94 -11.55
CA ASP A 164 -13.39 -9.57 -11.18
C ASP A 164 -12.24 -9.50 -10.17
N LEU A 165 -12.16 -10.46 -9.24
CA LEU A 165 -11.03 -10.58 -8.31
C LEU A 165 -9.71 -10.87 -9.02
N MET A 166 -9.71 -11.80 -9.98
CA MET A 166 -8.52 -12.05 -10.79
C MET A 166 -8.11 -10.80 -11.58
N THR A 167 -9.09 -10.09 -12.18
CA THR A 167 -8.82 -8.85 -12.93
C THR A 167 -8.26 -7.76 -12.01
N LEU A 168 -8.83 -7.60 -10.82
CA LEU A 168 -8.33 -6.68 -9.79
C LEU A 168 -6.90 -7.03 -9.36
N ALA A 169 -6.63 -8.31 -9.09
CA ALA A 169 -5.31 -8.78 -8.68
C ALA A 169 -4.25 -8.49 -9.76
N LEU A 170 -4.54 -8.76 -11.03
CA LEU A 170 -3.62 -8.48 -12.14
C LEU A 170 -3.40 -6.98 -12.34
N ARG A 171 -4.44 -6.17 -12.20
CA ARG A 171 -4.29 -4.70 -12.22
C ARG A 171 -3.39 -4.22 -11.10
N LEU A 172 -3.58 -4.73 -9.88
CA LEU A 172 -2.75 -4.38 -8.73
C LEU A 172 -1.29 -4.82 -8.93
N LEU A 173 -1.06 -5.99 -9.53
CA LEU A 173 0.29 -6.45 -9.88
C LEU A 173 1.02 -5.46 -10.81
N VAL A 174 0.31 -4.95 -11.82
CA VAL A 174 0.85 -3.90 -12.70
C VAL A 174 1.05 -2.58 -11.96
N ASP A 175 0.12 -2.19 -11.08
CA ASP A 175 0.27 -1.00 -10.22
C ASP A 175 1.54 -1.12 -9.33
N LEU A 176 1.82 -2.30 -8.77
CA LEU A 176 3.03 -2.55 -7.96
C LEU A 176 4.33 -2.30 -8.72
N LEU A 177 4.38 -2.56 -10.04
CA LEU A 177 5.55 -2.25 -10.85
C LEU A 177 5.86 -0.74 -10.79
N PHE A 178 4.83 0.11 -10.87
CA PHE A 178 5.01 1.56 -10.77
C PHE A 178 5.32 2.01 -9.35
N TYR A 179 4.77 1.33 -8.34
CA TYR A 179 5.01 1.66 -6.92
C TYR A 179 6.39 1.22 -6.43
N SER A 180 7.01 0.23 -7.08
CA SER A 180 8.40 -0.19 -6.82
C SER A 180 9.46 0.77 -7.38
N ALA A 181 9.07 1.76 -8.19
CA ALA A 181 9.99 2.71 -8.79
C ALA A 181 10.39 3.84 -7.80
N PRO A 182 11.50 4.57 -8.02
CA PRO A 182 11.98 5.62 -7.09
C PRO A 182 10.97 6.74 -6.76
N GLN A 183 9.94 6.95 -7.59
CA GLN A 183 8.87 7.93 -7.36
C GLN A 183 7.52 7.26 -7.03
N GLY A 184 7.55 6.00 -6.63
CA GLY A 184 6.38 5.15 -6.39
C GLY A 184 5.44 5.73 -5.34
N ALA A 185 5.97 6.23 -4.23
CA ALA A 185 5.16 6.80 -3.15
C ALA A 185 4.33 8.01 -3.61
N ARG A 186 4.95 8.91 -4.39
CA ARG A 186 4.23 10.05 -4.98
C ARG A 186 3.17 9.60 -5.97
N ARG A 187 3.47 8.60 -6.80
CA ARG A 187 2.51 8.05 -7.77
C ARG A 187 1.32 7.39 -7.08
N LEU A 188 1.58 6.55 -6.08
CA LEU A 188 0.54 5.91 -5.28
C LEU A 188 -0.32 6.97 -4.58
N TRP A 189 0.29 7.95 -3.90
CA TRP A 189 -0.46 9.02 -3.24
C TRP A 189 -1.37 9.80 -4.19
N LEU A 190 -0.87 10.18 -5.38
CA LEU A 190 -1.68 10.86 -6.38
C LEU A 190 -2.79 9.97 -6.95
N ALA A 191 -2.51 8.69 -7.21
CA ALA A 191 -3.52 7.73 -7.66
C ALA A 191 -4.64 7.52 -6.63
N LEU A 192 -4.30 7.53 -5.33
CA LEU A 192 -5.27 7.47 -4.24
C LEU A 192 -6.18 8.70 -4.22
N LEU A 193 -5.61 9.89 -4.37
CA LEU A 193 -6.39 11.14 -4.42
C LEU A 193 -7.29 11.22 -5.65
N ASP A 194 -6.78 10.85 -6.83
CA ASP A 194 -7.53 10.86 -8.09
C ASP A 194 -8.75 9.93 -8.01
N ARG A 195 -8.53 8.67 -7.57
CA ARG A 195 -9.59 7.66 -7.38
C ARG A 195 -10.59 8.04 -6.29
N ALA A 196 -10.18 8.85 -5.31
CA ALA A 196 -11.09 9.38 -4.31
C ALA A 196 -12.02 10.44 -4.92
N THR A 197 -11.51 11.30 -5.82
CA THR A 197 -12.31 12.36 -6.45
C THR A 197 -13.26 11.88 -7.54
N THR A 198 -12.98 10.73 -8.16
CA THR A 198 -13.89 10.12 -9.14
C THR A 198 -15.13 9.57 -8.44
N LYS A 199 -16.22 10.34 -8.42
CA LYS A 199 -17.56 9.77 -8.24
C LYS A 199 -17.79 8.77 -9.38
N VAL A 200 -18.06 7.52 -9.03
CA VAL A 200 -18.63 6.58 -9.99
C VAL A 200 -19.94 7.22 -10.50
N PRO A 201 -20.11 7.40 -11.82
CA PRO A 201 -21.31 8.02 -12.37
C PRO A 201 -22.58 7.22 -12.06
#